data_AF-A0A928ULW4-F1
#
_entry.id   AF-A0A928ULW4-F1
#
_cell.length_a   1.000
_cell.length_b   1.000
_cell.length_c   1.000
_cell.angle_alpha   90.00
_cell.angle_beta   90.00
_cell.angle_gamma   90.00
#
_symmetry.space_group_name_H-M   'P 1'
#
loop_
_entity.id
_entity.type
_entity.pdbx_description
1 polymer ?
#
loop_
_entity_poly.entity_id
_entity_poly.type
_entity_poly.pdbx_seq_one_letter_code
_entity_poly.pdbx_strand_id
1 'polypeptide(L)' 'LNTKYADIWPNITQNRDAPSDADDYLNKTGKFEAHFSEKPGEGD' A
#
# COMPACT_ATOMS: atom_id res chain seq x y z
N LEU A 1 11.86 6.16 5.00
CA LEU A 1 11.11 5.38 4.00
C LEU A 1 9.71 5.96 3.81
N ASN A 2 8.85 5.91 4.83
CA ASN A 2 7.48 6.45 4.76
C ASN A 2 7.44 7.94 4.39
N THR A 3 8.36 8.76 4.89
CA THR A 3 8.47 10.19 4.52
C THR A 3 8.72 10.41 3.03
N LYS A 4 9.52 9.55 2.38
CA LYS A 4 9.80 9.63 0.94
C LYS A 4 8.51 9.34 0.16
N TYR A 5 7.81 8.27 0.53
CA TYR A 5 6.58 7.86 -0.17
C TYR A 5 5.40 8.77 0.12
N ALA A 6 5.31 9.38 1.32
CA ALA A 6 4.28 10.36 1.64
C ALA A 6 4.38 11.65 0.81
N ASP A 7 5.57 12.01 0.32
CA ASP A 7 5.78 13.19 -0.53
C ASP A 7 5.41 12.93 -2.00
N ILE A 8 5.56 11.68 -2.48
CA ILE A 8 5.34 11.30 -3.88
C ILE A 8 4.02 10.58 -4.15
N TRP A 9 3.36 10.02 -3.12
CA TRP A 9 2.11 9.30 -3.27
C TRP A 9 0.92 10.22 -3.01
N PRO A 10 -0.20 10.04 -3.75
CA PRO A 10 -1.39 10.84 -3.54
C PRO A 10 -2.02 10.57 -2.16
N ASN A 11 -2.68 11.59 -1.61
CA ASN A 11 -3.39 11.46 -0.35
C ASN A 11 -4.70 10.68 -0.52
N ILE A 12 -4.90 9.67 0.32
CA ILE A 12 -6.16 8.91 0.37
C ILE A 12 -7.05 9.56 1.42
N THR A 13 -8.16 10.17 0.97
CA THR A 13 -9.11 10.87 1.86
C THR A 13 -10.41 10.10 2.08
N GLN A 14 -10.63 9.03 1.31
CA GLN A 14 -11.79 8.16 1.42
C GLN A 14 -11.34 6.72 1.68
N ASN A 15 -12.13 5.97 2.45
CA ASN A 15 -11.89 4.56 2.63
C ASN A 15 -12.34 3.80 1.38
N ARG A 16 -11.49 2.90 0.87
CA ARG A 16 -11.80 2.03 -0.26
C ARG A 16 -12.00 0.61 0.24
N ASP A 17 -12.72 -0.19 -0.53
CA ASP A 17 -12.88 -1.60 -0.21
C ASP A 17 -11.51 -2.29 -0.15
N ALA A 18 -11.33 -3.10 0.88
CA ALA A 18 -10.13 -3.91 1.02
C ALA A 18 -10.06 -4.93 -0.13
N PRO A 19 -8.86 -5.21 -0.66
CA PRO A 19 -8.72 -6.21 -1.70
C PRO A 19 -9.06 -7.60 -1.15
N SER A 20 -9.64 -8.47 -1.97
CA SER A 20 -10.16 -9.77 -1.54
C SER A 20 -9.09 -10.73 -0.99
N ASP A 21 -7.82 -10.46 -1.26
CA ASP A 21 -6.66 -11.21 -0.79
C ASP A 21 -6.06 -10.64 0.52
N ALA A 22 -6.64 -9.58 1.10
CA ALA A 22 -6.13 -8.92 2.30
C ALA A 22 -5.85 -9.89 3.47
N ASP A 23 -6.73 -10.88 3.68
CA ASP A 23 -6.60 -11.91 4.72
C ASP A 23 -5.39 -12.82 4.50
N ASP A 24 -5.10 -13.18 3.25
CA ASP A 24 -3.95 -14.01 2.89
C ASP A 24 -2.63 -13.28 3.16
N TYR A 25 -2.65 -11.95 3.08
CA TYR A 25 -1.48 -11.17 3.42
C TYR A 25 -1.36 -10.96 4.92
N LEU A 26 -2.42 -10.93 5.74
CA LEU A 26 -2.37 -10.53 7.16
C LEU A 26 -1.12 -11.02 7.93
N ASN A 27 -0.77 -12.31 7.83
CA ASN A 27 0.35 -12.92 8.55
C ASN A 27 1.64 -13.17 7.72
N LYS A 28 1.71 -12.73 6.46
CA LYS A 28 2.92 -12.92 5.64
C LYS A 28 4.05 -12.01 6.12
N THR A 29 5.23 -12.58 6.35
CA THR A 29 6.47 -11.83 6.60
C THR A 29 7.13 -11.43 5.27
N GLY A 30 7.97 -10.40 5.26
CA GLY A 30 8.71 -9.99 4.05
C GLY A 30 7.88 -9.36 2.93
N LYS A 31 6.64 -8.93 3.18
CA LYS A 31 5.78 -8.26 2.17
C LYS A 31 6.44 -7.05 1.52
N PHE A 32 7.23 -6.32 2.31
CA PHE A 32 7.94 -5.14 1.84
C PHE A 32 8.99 -5.48 0.76
N GLU A 33 9.58 -6.68 0.79
CA GLU A 33 10.58 -7.07 -0.21
C GLU A 33 9.94 -7.83 -1.37
N ALA A 34 8.92 -8.65 -1.09
CA ALA A 34 8.29 -9.51 -2.08
C ALA A 34 7.18 -8.83 -2.91
N HIS A 35 6.50 -7.82 -2.36
CA HIS A 35 5.27 -7.27 -2.94
C HIS A 35 5.20 -5.74 -2.93
N PHE A 36 6.19 -5.03 -2.39
CA PHE A 36 6.18 -3.58 -2.38
C PHE A 36 6.46 -2.99 -3.78
N SER A 37 5.65 -2.03 -4.18
CA SER A 37 5.86 -1.22 -5.38
C SER A 37 6.15 0.20 -4.96
N GLU A 38 7.24 0.79 -5.46
CA GLU A 38 7.56 2.21 -5.25
C GLU A 38 6.63 3.16 -6.00
N LYS A 39 5.87 2.64 -6.98
CA LYS A 39 4.94 3.44 -7.76
C LYS A 39 3.74 3.83 -6.88
N PRO A 40 3.26 5.09 -6.97
CA PRO A 40 2.05 5.49 -6.28
C PRO A 40 0.88 4.62 -6.71
N GLY A 41 0.03 4.27 -5.75
CA GLY A 41 -1.28 3.71 -6.04
C GLY A 41 -2.19 4.75 -6.70
N GLU A 42 -3.39 4.33 -7.09
CA GLU A 42 -4.41 5.28 -7.50
C GLU A 42 -4.77 6.19 -6.32
N GLY A 43 -4.51 7.49 -6.47
CA GLY A 43 -5.01 8.52 -5.58
C GLY A 43 -6.51 8.67 -5.72
N ASP A 44 -7.16 9.26 -4.71
CA ASP A 44 -8.53 9.80 -4.85
C ASP A 44 -8.46 11.17 -5.52
#